data_AF-A0A7S0G7T1-F1
#
_entry.id   AF-A0A7S0G7T1-F1
#
_cell.length_a   1.000
_cell.length_b   1.000
_cell.length_c   1.000
_cell.angle_alpha   90.00
_cell.angle_beta   90.00
_cell.angle_gamma   90.00
#
_symmetry.space_group_name_H-M   'P 1'
#
loop_
_entity.id
_entity.type
_entity.pdbx_description
1 polymer ?
#
loop_
_entity_poly.entity_id
_entity_poly.type
_entity_poly.pdbx_seq_one_letter_code
_entity_poly.pdbx_strand_id
1 'polypeptide(L)'
;MSNLSSSHVVYGFHTQTGPTIEHSDIIIKRLNVESAYMPLSLRNVERLRLDDVRVNGPIPLESTVYEFLDISEPPLNSITVGRITNCHALRVKDLYISRGRSDTAPLLILQSENVNLNSLVLGRDFVAPHAIIFKIDFGLTASELVLQNSLIWSATSYPKIVFIPPTPPLESPTPTPRPSETPLPTPETPTPSTTPAPAEGSAPVVVLDCSRAIGKQIRDAAPYSKLVPPGPECIFLVKQASIKKPMTLSGIKIRQYDAGRSPLTVISEDVVIENCSFEGVRGPDDEEGRPLLLIHRGLVSVENCSFVKSVDVGVRVVPEGEEIHGVILRGITGESNRNGLITIQANEETKKGVKHVVVENIMARHGTMNQQQALRIENGVVNVFVDGVFASGCVNGVSVGHSGIVDLPNRIALVNVEVFDVDTGIRVDGEDLSRTEISVESLDVRSSRRAIYMKNVEAPAIYGVQVYYSEPKYAGQFQFDNCDYLTARTITLYGNSGSESFKQPLSPTHFSAFPSNHAKRLATI
;
A
#
# COMPACT_ATOMS: atom_id res chain seq x y z
N MET A 1 -15.79 -29.71 22.23
CA MET A 1 -16.56 -29.71 20.96
C MET A 1 -18.03 -29.58 21.33
N SER A 2 -18.65 -28.47 21.00
CA SER A 2 -20.08 -28.25 21.23
C SER A 2 -20.70 -27.81 19.91
N ASN A 3 -21.62 -28.62 19.38
CA ASN A 3 -22.38 -28.30 18.18
C ASN A 3 -23.45 -27.27 18.54
N LEU A 4 -23.43 -26.11 17.87
CA LEU A 4 -24.43 -25.06 17.99
C LEU A 4 -25.28 -25.05 16.71
N SER A 5 -26.58 -24.72 16.77
CA SER A 5 -27.47 -24.64 15.60
C SER A 5 -28.18 -23.28 15.52
N SER A 6 -28.38 -22.77 14.29
CA SER A 6 -28.90 -21.43 13.86
C SER A 6 -27.84 -20.33 13.72
N SER A 7 -28.18 -19.16 13.16
CA SER A 7 -27.23 -18.12 12.73
C SER A 7 -26.46 -17.52 13.91
N HIS A 8 -25.13 -17.72 13.98
CA HIS A 8 -24.31 -17.17 15.07
C HIS A 8 -23.48 -15.98 14.60
N VAL A 9 -23.57 -14.88 15.35
CA VAL A 9 -22.54 -13.83 15.33
C VAL A 9 -21.50 -14.24 16.37
N VAL A 10 -20.31 -14.59 15.91
CA VAL A 10 -19.23 -15.04 16.79
C VAL A 10 -18.34 -13.85 17.12
N TYR A 11 -18.30 -13.46 18.39
CA TYR A 11 -17.41 -12.42 18.92
C TYR A 11 -16.29 -13.07 19.74
N GLY A 12 -15.04 -12.91 19.26
CA GLY A 12 -13.79 -13.08 20.02
C GLY A 12 -13.53 -14.44 20.69
N PHE A 13 -12.48 -15.15 20.24
CA PHE A 13 -11.87 -16.24 21.01
C PHE A 13 -10.40 -15.92 21.31
N HIS A 14 -9.98 -16.17 22.54
CA HIS A 14 -8.57 -16.23 22.93
C HIS A 14 -8.21 -17.71 23.16
N THR A 15 -7.92 -18.45 22.08
CA THR A 15 -7.59 -19.88 22.16
C THR A 15 -6.31 -20.17 21.38
N GLN A 16 -5.48 -21.09 21.88
CA GLN A 16 -4.23 -21.52 21.22
C GLN A 16 -4.46 -22.23 19.87
N THR A 17 -5.70 -22.67 19.61
CA THR A 17 -6.19 -23.21 18.34
C THR A 17 -7.39 -22.39 17.89
N GLY A 18 -7.42 -21.90 16.64
CA GLY A 18 -8.54 -21.14 16.09
C GLY A 18 -9.85 -21.95 16.07
N PRO A 19 -11.02 -21.30 15.99
CA PRO A 19 -12.30 -21.99 15.92
C PRO A 19 -12.42 -22.75 14.59
N THR A 20 -12.82 -24.03 14.64
CA THR A 20 -13.35 -24.75 13.48
C THR A 20 -14.87 -24.63 13.52
N ILE A 21 -15.48 -24.07 12.47
CA ILE A 21 -16.91 -23.77 12.42
C ILE A 21 -17.49 -24.36 11.13
N GLU A 22 -18.57 -25.13 11.23
CA GLU A 22 -19.29 -25.76 10.11
C GLU A 22 -20.79 -25.39 10.20
N HIS A 23 -21.25 -24.38 9.44
CA HIS A 23 -22.66 -23.92 9.43
C HIS A 23 -23.04 -23.30 8.07
N SER A 24 -24.34 -23.16 7.78
CA SER A 24 -24.81 -22.52 6.55
C SER A 24 -24.42 -21.03 6.48
N ASP A 25 -24.79 -20.21 7.46
CA ASP A 25 -24.47 -18.77 7.43
C ASP A 25 -23.65 -18.33 8.66
N ILE A 26 -22.45 -17.78 8.44
CA ILE A 26 -21.54 -17.31 9.50
C ILE A 26 -21.10 -15.87 9.23
N ILE A 27 -21.19 -15.03 10.26
CA ILE A 27 -20.63 -13.67 10.26
C ILE A 27 -19.66 -13.54 11.42
N ILE A 28 -18.38 -13.30 11.11
CA ILE A 28 -17.32 -13.03 12.08
C ILE A 28 -16.98 -11.55 11.98
N LYS A 29 -17.03 -10.84 13.11
CA LYS A 29 -16.67 -9.42 13.17
C LYS A 29 -15.69 -9.13 14.30
N ARG A 30 -14.77 -8.19 14.08
CA ARG A 30 -13.85 -7.67 15.11
C ARG A 30 -13.06 -8.79 15.81
N LEU A 31 -12.65 -9.79 15.05
CA LEU A 31 -11.89 -10.91 15.58
C LEU A 31 -10.40 -10.52 15.56
N ASN A 32 -9.76 -10.48 16.72
CA ASN A 32 -8.30 -10.37 16.82
C ASN A 32 -7.73 -11.71 17.31
N VAL A 33 -6.90 -12.36 16.50
CA VAL A 33 -6.22 -13.62 16.87
C VAL A 33 -4.73 -13.37 16.94
N GLU A 34 -4.12 -13.68 18.08
CA GLU A 34 -2.68 -13.49 18.30
C GLU A 34 -1.99 -14.82 18.60
N SER A 35 -0.90 -15.10 17.89
CA SER A 35 0.03 -16.21 18.15
C SER A 35 -0.58 -17.62 18.13
N ALA A 36 -1.68 -17.85 17.40
CA ALA A 36 -2.27 -19.17 17.24
C ALA A 36 -1.65 -19.91 16.04
N TYR A 37 -1.39 -21.22 16.18
CA TYR A 37 -0.76 -22.05 15.13
C TYR A 37 -1.62 -22.18 13.86
N MET A 38 -2.93 -22.16 14.01
CA MET A 38 -3.93 -22.07 12.94
C MET A 38 -4.99 -21.06 13.39
N PRO A 39 -4.75 -19.76 13.20
CA PRO A 39 -5.59 -18.72 13.77
C PRO A 39 -6.94 -18.61 13.08
N LEU A 40 -7.02 -18.91 11.78
CA LEU A 40 -8.27 -18.89 11.03
C LEU A 40 -8.40 -20.17 10.19
N SER A 41 -9.31 -21.07 10.56
CA SER A 41 -9.59 -22.31 9.82
C SER A 41 -11.10 -22.50 9.66
N LEU A 42 -11.62 -22.17 8.48
CA LEU A 42 -13.06 -22.17 8.19
C LEU A 42 -13.36 -23.21 7.12
N ARG A 43 -14.36 -24.07 7.35
CA ARG A 43 -14.68 -25.18 6.44
C ARG A 43 -16.19 -25.36 6.29
N ASN A 44 -16.62 -25.73 5.09
CA ASN A 44 -18.01 -26.15 4.83
C ASN A 44 -19.05 -25.07 5.20
N VAL A 45 -18.84 -23.83 4.75
CA VAL A 45 -19.72 -22.69 5.08
C VAL A 45 -20.46 -22.19 3.85
N GLU A 46 -21.79 -22.17 3.86
CA GLU A 46 -22.59 -21.76 2.68
C GLU A 46 -22.52 -20.24 2.42
N ARG A 47 -22.44 -19.41 3.47
CA ARG A 47 -22.20 -17.96 3.39
C ARG A 47 -21.33 -17.50 4.53
N LEU A 48 -20.09 -17.14 4.20
CA LEU A 48 -19.12 -16.67 5.17
C LEU A 48 -18.86 -15.17 5.00
N ARG A 49 -19.06 -14.38 6.05
CA ARG A 49 -18.66 -12.96 6.09
C ARG A 49 -17.63 -12.70 7.19
N LEU A 50 -16.47 -12.16 6.82
CA LEU A 50 -15.46 -11.63 7.73
C LEU A 50 -15.46 -10.10 7.66
N ASP A 51 -15.51 -9.40 8.79
CA ASP A 51 -15.56 -7.94 8.87
C ASP A 51 -14.62 -7.45 9.98
N ASP A 52 -13.54 -6.73 9.66
CA ASP A 52 -12.52 -6.28 10.64
C ASP A 52 -11.91 -7.47 11.41
N VAL A 53 -11.23 -8.35 10.68
CA VAL A 53 -10.57 -9.53 11.26
C VAL A 53 -9.06 -9.31 11.20
N ARG A 54 -8.40 -9.39 12.35
CA ARG A 54 -6.96 -9.24 12.51
C ARG A 54 -6.36 -10.56 12.95
N VAL A 55 -5.34 -11.00 12.24
CA VAL A 55 -4.68 -12.26 12.48
C VAL A 55 -3.18 -12.05 12.53
N ASN A 56 -2.61 -12.26 13.70
CA ASN A 56 -1.17 -12.25 13.92
C ASN A 56 -0.75 -13.72 14.09
N GLY A 57 -0.17 -14.30 13.04
CA GLY A 57 0.34 -15.66 13.07
C GLY A 57 1.50 -15.81 14.08
N PRO A 58 1.86 -17.05 14.41
CA PRO A 58 2.91 -17.32 15.37
C PRO A 58 4.25 -16.87 14.78
N ILE A 59 5.10 -16.25 15.60
CA ILE A 59 6.51 -16.04 15.27
C ILE A 59 7.17 -17.41 15.42
N PRO A 60 7.64 -18.05 14.33
CA PRO A 60 8.32 -19.33 14.49
C PRO A 60 9.59 -19.12 15.33
N LEU A 61 9.77 -19.97 16.34
CA LEU A 61 11.07 -20.17 16.97
C LEU A 61 12.04 -20.66 15.88
N GLU A 62 13.23 -20.07 15.82
CA GLU A 62 14.24 -20.28 14.78
C GLU A 62 14.46 -21.78 14.46
N SER A 63 14.73 -22.09 13.18
CA SER A 63 15.37 -23.34 12.68
C SER A 63 14.55 -24.53 12.14
N THR A 64 13.53 -24.31 11.31
CA THR A 64 13.21 -25.31 10.26
C THR A 64 12.99 -24.64 8.92
N VAL A 65 13.89 -24.89 7.97
CA VAL A 65 13.75 -24.51 6.57
C VAL A 65 13.24 -25.76 5.86
N TYR A 66 11.98 -25.76 5.45
CA TYR A 66 11.47 -26.79 4.55
C TYR A 66 11.87 -26.39 3.12
N GLU A 67 12.60 -27.26 2.42
CA GLU A 67 12.88 -27.08 0.99
C GLU A 67 11.56 -27.14 0.19
N PHE A 68 11.44 -26.22 -0.77
CA PHE A 68 10.23 -25.99 -1.56
C PHE A 68 9.84 -27.23 -2.37
N LEU A 69 8.73 -27.86 -2.01
CA LEU A 69 8.11 -28.96 -2.76
C LEU A 69 7.19 -28.40 -3.86
N ASP A 70 7.24 -29.03 -5.03
CA ASP A 70 6.40 -28.75 -6.19
C ASP A 70 4.90 -28.92 -5.82
N ILE A 71 4.13 -27.84 -5.90
CA ILE A 71 2.84 -27.70 -5.21
C ILE A 71 1.69 -28.13 -6.11
N SER A 72 1.58 -29.42 -6.43
CA SER A 72 0.31 -29.94 -6.97
C SER A 72 -0.76 -30.04 -5.87
N GLU A 73 -0.34 -30.32 -4.63
CA GLU A 73 -1.17 -30.30 -3.43
C GLU A 73 -0.38 -29.80 -2.21
N PRO A 74 -0.77 -28.69 -1.57
CA PRO A 74 -0.16 -28.29 -0.31
C PRO A 74 -0.48 -29.37 0.74
N PRO A 75 0.52 -29.92 1.46
CA PRO A 75 0.28 -30.96 2.45
C PRO A 75 -0.75 -30.46 3.47
N LEU A 76 -1.64 -31.34 3.93
CA LEU A 76 -2.67 -31.01 4.93
C LEU A 76 -2.10 -30.34 6.20
N ASN A 77 -0.83 -30.58 6.47
CA ASN A 77 -0.08 -30.10 7.62
C ASN A 77 0.71 -28.80 7.34
N SER A 78 0.55 -28.16 6.18
CA SER A 78 1.20 -26.87 5.90
C SER A 78 0.74 -25.83 6.91
N ILE A 79 1.68 -25.13 7.53
CA ILE A 79 1.36 -24.03 8.45
C ILE A 79 0.82 -22.88 7.60
N THR A 80 -0.47 -22.59 7.74
CA THR A 80 -1.14 -21.47 7.07
C THR A 80 -1.90 -20.67 8.10
N VAL A 81 -1.86 -19.34 7.96
CA VAL A 81 -2.47 -18.42 8.91
C VAL A 81 -3.99 -18.31 8.70
N GLY A 82 -4.45 -18.29 7.46
CA GLY A 82 -5.87 -18.39 7.11
C GLY A 82 -6.14 -19.52 6.13
N ARG A 83 -6.83 -20.58 6.54
CA ARG A 83 -7.30 -21.65 5.67
C ARG A 83 -8.82 -21.61 5.58
N ILE A 84 -9.33 -21.35 4.38
CA ILE A 84 -10.76 -21.35 4.07
C ILE A 84 -10.98 -22.47 3.04
N THR A 85 -11.88 -23.41 3.32
CA THR A 85 -12.08 -24.59 2.46
C THR A 85 -13.55 -24.89 2.28
N ASN A 86 -14.01 -25.14 1.05
CA ASN A 86 -15.41 -25.48 0.77
C ASN A 86 -16.39 -24.44 1.33
N CYS A 87 -16.12 -23.16 1.09
CA CYS A 87 -17.00 -22.07 1.48
C CYS A 87 -17.66 -21.43 0.26
N HIS A 88 -18.98 -21.28 0.28
CA HIS A 88 -19.70 -20.55 -0.76
C HIS A 88 -19.91 -19.09 -0.32
N ALA A 89 -19.96 -18.17 -1.30
CA ALA A 89 -20.22 -16.75 -1.10
C ALA A 89 -19.34 -16.09 -0.01
N LEU A 90 -18.04 -16.41 0.00
CA LEU A 90 -17.08 -15.82 0.94
C LEU A 90 -16.92 -14.32 0.70
N ARG A 91 -17.29 -13.50 1.69
CA ARG A 91 -17.08 -12.05 1.68
C ARG A 91 -16.16 -11.65 2.82
N VAL A 92 -15.00 -11.13 2.49
CA VAL A 92 -14.03 -10.61 3.45
C VAL A 92 -13.98 -9.11 3.30
N LYS A 93 -14.14 -8.40 4.41
CA LYS A 93 -13.96 -6.96 4.50
C LYS A 93 -12.97 -6.67 5.63
N ASP A 94 -11.91 -5.93 5.32
CA ASP A 94 -10.92 -5.50 6.30
C ASP A 94 -10.28 -6.70 7.05
N LEU A 95 -9.63 -7.61 6.30
CA LEU A 95 -8.85 -8.73 6.86
C LEU A 95 -7.38 -8.36 6.88
N TYR A 96 -6.77 -8.32 8.06
CA TYR A 96 -5.38 -7.97 8.27
C TYR A 96 -4.59 -9.18 8.78
N ILE A 97 -3.61 -9.67 8.02
CA ILE A 97 -2.73 -10.77 8.39
C ILE A 97 -1.30 -10.24 8.45
N SER A 98 -0.77 -9.92 9.63
CA SER A 98 0.47 -9.13 9.73
C SER A 98 1.75 -9.94 9.84
N ARG A 99 1.69 -11.12 10.48
CA ARG A 99 2.84 -11.91 10.92
C ARG A 99 2.60 -13.38 10.68
N GLY A 100 3.67 -14.10 10.42
CA GLY A 100 3.67 -15.55 10.36
C GLY A 100 4.62 -16.08 9.29
N ARG A 101 4.97 -17.35 9.41
CA ARG A 101 5.64 -18.08 8.35
C ARG A 101 4.67 -19.10 7.80
N SER A 102 4.52 -19.12 6.48
CA SER A 102 3.79 -20.18 5.81
C SER A 102 4.70 -20.87 4.83
N ASP A 103 4.60 -22.19 4.80
CA ASP A 103 5.32 -22.99 3.81
C ASP A 103 4.69 -22.82 2.41
N THR A 104 3.48 -22.26 2.33
CA THR A 104 2.70 -22.12 1.10
C THR A 104 2.21 -20.69 0.90
N ALA A 105 1.12 -20.31 1.56
CA ALA A 105 0.57 -18.95 1.59
C ALA A 105 -0.01 -18.57 2.97
N PRO A 106 0.00 -17.28 3.34
CA PRO A 106 -0.72 -16.77 4.51
C PRO A 106 -2.21 -17.04 4.42
N LEU A 107 -2.79 -16.92 3.23
CA LEU A 107 -4.20 -17.16 2.96
C LEU A 107 -4.37 -18.25 1.90
N LEU A 108 -4.92 -19.38 2.31
CA LEU A 108 -5.22 -20.52 1.47
C LEU A 108 -6.74 -20.65 1.34
N ILE A 109 -7.25 -20.48 0.12
CA ILE A 109 -8.67 -20.58 -0.19
C ILE A 109 -8.85 -21.76 -1.14
N LEU A 110 -9.50 -22.81 -0.66
CA LEU A 110 -9.67 -24.08 -1.37
C LEU A 110 -11.15 -24.32 -1.64
N GLN A 111 -11.48 -24.80 -2.84
CA GLN A 111 -12.81 -25.27 -3.21
C GLN A 111 -13.93 -24.28 -2.82
N SER A 112 -13.67 -22.97 -2.91
CA SER A 112 -14.60 -21.94 -2.45
C SER A 112 -15.12 -21.13 -3.63
N GLU A 113 -16.40 -20.80 -3.61
CA GLU A 113 -17.07 -20.09 -4.71
C GLU A 113 -17.43 -18.65 -4.29
N ASN A 114 -17.48 -17.75 -5.28
CA ASN A 114 -17.88 -16.35 -5.11
C ASN A 114 -17.08 -15.64 -3.99
N VAL A 115 -15.76 -15.75 -4.06
CA VAL A 115 -14.83 -15.21 -3.08
C VAL A 115 -14.57 -13.74 -3.37
N ASN A 116 -15.02 -12.85 -2.50
CA ASN A 116 -14.75 -11.42 -2.56
C ASN A 116 -13.90 -11.00 -1.35
N LEU A 117 -12.68 -10.56 -1.62
CA LEU A 117 -11.72 -10.06 -0.65
C LEU A 117 -11.60 -8.54 -0.83
N ASN A 118 -12.21 -7.79 0.06
CA ASN A 118 -12.19 -6.33 0.08
C ASN A 118 -11.33 -5.86 1.27
N SER A 119 -10.32 -5.04 1.01
CA SER A 119 -9.37 -4.58 2.03
C SER A 119 -8.63 -5.72 2.74
N LEU A 120 -8.20 -6.75 2.00
CA LEU A 120 -7.23 -7.72 2.54
C LEU A 120 -5.86 -7.05 2.64
N VAL A 121 -5.23 -7.12 3.80
CA VAL A 121 -3.87 -6.66 4.03
C VAL A 121 -3.03 -7.84 4.50
N LEU A 122 -2.03 -8.23 3.71
CA LEU A 122 -0.98 -9.17 4.13
C LEU A 122 0.24 -8.33 4.50
N GLY A 123 0.73 -8.45 5.73
CA GLY A 123 1.79 -7.62 6.30
C GLY A 123 3.20 -8.09 5.95
N ARG A 124 4.17 -7.19 6.14
CA ARG A 124 5.58 -7.36 5.74
C ARG A 124 6.26 -8.54 6.41
N ASP A 125 5.92 -8.84 7.65
CA ASP A 125 6.58 -9.86 8.46
C ASP A 125 6.19 -11.28 8.05
N PHE A 126 5.50 -11.43 6.91
CA PHE A 126 5.12 -12.72 6.39
C PHE A 126 6.20 -13.31 5.47
N VAL A 127 6.67 -14.51 5.81
CA VAL A 127 7.61 -15.27 4.97
C VAL A 127 6.85 -16.44 4.36
N ALA A 128 6.52 -16.33 3.07
CA ALA A 128 5.90 -17.39 2.30
C ALA A 128 6.28 -17.33 0.81
N PRO A 129 6.24 -18.46 0.07
CA PRO A 129 6.45 -18.45 -1.38
C PRO A 129 5.31 -17.77 -2.14
N HIS A 130 4.09 -17.80 -1.59
CA HIS A 130 2.90 -17.21 -2.20
C HIS A 130 2.15 -16.36 -1.17
N ALA A 131 1.37 -15.39 -1.66
CA ALA A 131 0.55 -14.53 -0.82
C ALA A 131 -0.86 -15.09 -0.66
N ILE A 132 -1.46 -15.52 -1.76
CA ILE A 132 -2.77 -16.16 -1.77
C ILE A 132 -2.67 -17.36 -2.69
N ILE A 133 -3.11 -18.53 -2.23
CA ILE A 133 -3.36 -19.67 -3.09
C ILE A 133 -4.86 -19.85 -3.16
N PHE A 134 -5.41 -19.76 -4.36
CA PHE A 134 -6.80 -20.04 -4.66
C PHE A 134 -6.87 -21.28 -5.56
N LYS A 135 -7.37 -22.39 -5.03
CA LYS A 135 -7.46 -23.68 -5.74
C LYS A 135 -8.91 -24.12 -5.81
N ILE A 136 -9.33 -24.54 -7.00
CA ILE A 136 -10.67 -25.07 -7.28
C ILE A 136 -10.51 -26.49 -7.80
N ASP A 137 -11.19 -27.47 -7.18
CA ASP A 137 -11.25 -28.84 -7.69
C ASP A 137 -12.54 -29.07 -8.50
N PHE A 138 -12.65 -30.22 -9.17
CA PHE A 138 -13.76 -30.55 -10.07
C PHE A 138 -15.15 -30.43 -9.44
N GLY A 139 -16.08 -29.87 -10.19
CA GLY A 139 -17.51 -29.87 -9.88
C GLY A 139 -18.13 -28.49 -9.62
N LEU A 140 -17.31 -27.46 -9.45
CA LEU A 140 -17.77 -26.07 -9.27
C LEU A 140 -17.90 -25.38 -10.64
N THR A 141 -19.11 -24.96 -11.00
CA THR A 141 -19.44 -24.42 -12.33
C THR A 141 -19.17 -22.91 -12.45
N ALA A 142 -19.00 -22.22 -11.32
CA ALA A 142 -18.64 -20.80 -11.28
C ALA A 142 -17.84 -20.48 -10.00
N SER A 143 -16.53 -20.28 -10.15
CA SER A 143 -15.66 -19.84 -9.06
C SER A 143 -14.97 -18.54 -9.46
N GLU A 144 -15.22 -17.49 -8.69
CA GLU A 144 -14.65 -16.17 -8.88
C GLU A 144 -13.84 -15.78 -7.64
N LEU A 145 -12.66 -15.20 -7.85
CA LEU A 145 -11.88 -14.49 -6.82
C LEU A 145 -11.82 -13.02 -7.20
N VAL A 146 -12.52 -12.19 -6.44
CA VAL A 146 -12.51 -10.73 -6.57
C VAL A 146 -11.64 -10.16 -5.47
N LEU A 147 -10.54 -9.49 -5.84
CA LEU A 147 -9.69 -8.72 -4.93
C LEU A 147 -9.96 -7.23 -5.13
N GLN A 148 -10.43 -6.57 -4.08
CA GLN A 148 -10.72 -5.14 -4.08
C GLN A 148 -9.96 -4.48 -2.94
N ASN A 149 -9.39 -3.31 -3.18
CA ASN A 149 -8.80 -2.45 -2.15
C ASN A 149 -7.76 -3.15 -1.26
N SER A 150 -7.15 -4.23 -1.75
CA SER A 150 -6.33 -5.14 -0.96
C SER A 150 -4.85 -4.82 -1.15
N LEU A 151 -4.09 -4.82 -0.06
CA LEU A 151 -2.66 -4.62 -0.02
C LEU A 151 -1.97 -5.95 0.28
N ILE A 152 -1.19 -6.46 -0.66
CA ILE A 152 -0.47 -7.72 -0.45
C ILE A 152 1.01 -7.42 -0.30
N TRP A 153 1.53 -7.66 0.91
CA TRP A 153 2.96 -7.60 1.20
C TRP A 153 3.51 -8.99 1.50
N SER A 154 4.76 -9.22 1.09
CA SER A 154 5.56 -10.36 1.51
C SER A 154 6.99 -9.90 1.78
N ALA A 155 7.66 -10.49 2.78
CA ALA A 155 9.10 -10.33 2.98
C ALA A 155 9.92 -10.96 1.84
N THR A 156 9.32 -11.93 1.13
CA THR A 156 9.92 -12.57 -0.05
C THR A 156 9.67 -11.73 -1.30
N SER A 157 10.62 -11.72 -2.24
CA SER A 157 10.55 -10.96 -3.47
C SER A 157 9.33 -11.37 -4.31
N TYR A 158 8.42 -10.41 -4.50
CA TYR A 158 7.17 -10.48 -5.28
C TYR A 158 6.10 -11.44 -4.69
N PRO A 159 5.11 -10.92 -3.94
CA PRO A 159 3.96 -11.73 -3.55
C PRO A 159 3.21 -12.23 -4.79
N LYS A 160 3.06 -13.55 -4.91
CA LYS A 160 2.31 -14.19 -6.01
C LYS A 160 0.92 -14.61 -5.52
N ILE A 161 -0.09 -14.30 -6.31
CA ILE A 161 -1.42 -14.94 -6.22
C ILE A 161 -1.37 -16.13 -7.17
N VAL A 162 -1.54 -17.34 -6.65
CA VAL A 162 -1.55 -18.56 -7.46
C VAL A 162 -2.98 -19.03 -7.64
N PHE A 163 -3.41 -19.11 -8.89
CA PHE A 163 -4.66 -19.75 -9.28
C PHE A 163 -4.36 -21.17 -9.75
N ILE A 164 -4.87 -22.17 -9.04
CA ILE A 164 -4.75 -23.57 -9.44
C ILE A 164 -6.09 -24.01 -10.04
N PRO A 165 -6.19 -24.11 -11.39
CA PRO A 165 -7.42 -24.57 -12.03
C PRO A 165 -7.66 -26.06 -11.73
N PRO A 166 -8.90 -26.53 -11.89
CA PRO A 166 -9.22 -27.94 -11.73
C PRO A 166 -8.43 -28.78 -12.75
N THR A 167 -7.69 -29.80 -12.28
CA THR A 167 -6.86 -30.73 -13.08
C THR A 167 -7.68 -31.67 -13.99
N PRO A 168 -7.84 -31.42 -15.31
CA PRO A 168 -8.86 -32.07 -16.16
C PRO A 168 -9.08 -33.54 -15.82
N PRO A 169 -10.34 -34.04 -15.72
CA PRO A 169 -10.59 -35.42 -15.31
C PRO A 169 -9.70 -36.31 -16.16
N LEU A 170 -8.84 -37.10 -15.50
CA LEU A 170 -7.87 -37.96 -16.19
C LEU A 170 -8.66 -38.73 -17.23
N GLU A 171 -8.39 -38.48 -18.52
CA GLU A 171 -9.14 -39.10 -19.60
C GLU A 171 -9.16 -40.59 -19.32
N SER A 172 -10.34 -41.13 -19.04
CA SER A 172 -10.51 -42.57 -18.83
C SER A 172 -9.81 -43.23 -20.01
N PRO A 173 -8.86 -44.17 -19.78
CA PRO A 173 -8.03 -44.70 -20.85
C PRO A 173 -8.93 -45.11 -21.98
N THR A 174 -8.81 -44.41 -23.12
CA THR A 174 -9.64 -44.66 -24.29
C THR A 174 -9.56 -46.16 -24.57
N PRO A 175 -10.67 -46.91 -24.55
CA PRO A 175 -10.62 -48.33 -24.82
C PRO A 175 -9.94 -48.51 -26.16
N THR A 176 -8.81 -49.21 -26.16
CA THR A 176 -7.99 -49.40 -27.37
C THR A 176 -8.90 -49.91 -28.48
N PRO A 177 -9.10 -49.15 -29.57
CA PRO A 177 -10.02 -49.57 -30.62
C PRO A 177 -9.47 -50.85 -31.24
N ARG A 178 -10.30 -51.89 -31.23
CA ARG A 178 -10.07 -53.10 -32.02
C ARG A 178 -9.95 -52.67 -33.49
N PRO A 179 -8.97 -53.18 -34.26
CA PRO A 179 -8.74 -52.72 -35.63
C PRO A 179 -10.02 -52.91 -36.45
N SER A 180 -10.61 -51.79 -36.86
CA SER A 180 -11.74 -51.73 -37.78
C SER A 180 -11.20 -51.54 -39.18
N GLU A 181 -11.74 -52.33 -40.11
CA GLU A 181 -11.38 -52.32 -41.53
C GLU A 181 -11.56 -50.93 -42.16
N THR A 182 -10.58 -50.56 -42.97
CA THR A 182 -10.39 -49.28 -43.65
C THR A 182 -11.55 -48.94 -44.61
N PRO A 183 -12.24 -47.79 -44.44
CA PRO A 183 -13.03 -47.20 -45.50
C PRO A 183 -12.25 -46.12 -46.28
N LEU A 184 -12.60 -46.06 -47.57
CA LEU A 184 -12.10 -45.25 -48.68
C LEU A 184 -12.11 -43.73 -48.41
N PRO A 185 -11.15 -42.94 -48.96
CA PRO A 185 -11.02 -41.52 -48.67
C PRO A 185 -12.13 -40.65 -49.31
N THR A 186 -12.66 -39.73 -48.51
CA THR A 186 -13.57 -38.64 -48.92
C THR A 186 -12.75 -37.35 -49.12
N PRO A 187 -13.06 -36.49 -50.12
CA PRO A 187 -12.25 -35.30 -50.40
C PRO A 187 -12.41 -34.23 -49.30
N GLU A 188 -11.28 -33.63 -48.90
CA GLU A 188 -11.19 -32.57 -47.91
C GLU A 188 -11.71 -31.23 -48.43
N THR A 189 -12.53 -30.57 -47.61
CA THR A 189 -12.99 -29.18 -47.76
C THR A 189 -11.95 -28.25 -47.13
N PRO A 190 -11.55 -27.14 -47.78
CA PRO A 190 -10.52 -26.25 -47.25
C PRO A 190 -11.00 -25.52 -45.99
N THR A 191 -10.31 -25.77 -44.87
CA THR A 191 -10.49 -25.06 -43.60
C THR A 191 -9.95 -23.62 -43.71
N PRO A 192 -10.71 -22.59 -43.30
CA PRO A 192 -10.21 -21.21 -43.30
C PRO A 192 -9.05 -21.07 -42.30
N SER A 193 -7.92 -20.55 -42.81
CA SER A 193 -6.73 -20.20 -42.04
C SER A 193 -7.08 -19.18 -40.96
N THR A 194 -7.00 -19.58 -39.70
CA THR A 194 -7.05 -18.66 -38.56
C THR A 194 -5.78 -17.82 -38.55
N THR A 195 -5.92 -16.52 -38.82
CA THR A 195 -4.86 -15.51 -38.62
C THR A 195 -4.33 -15.66 -37.18
N PRO A 196 -3.01 -15.83 -36.98
CA PRO A 196 -2.45 -15.94 -35.64
C PRO A 196 -2.75 -14.67 -34.85
N ALA A 197 -3.28 -14.83 -33.65
CA ALA A 197 -3.42 -13.75 -32.68
C ALA A 197 -2.05 -13.08 -32.48
N PRO A 198 -1.96 -11.75 -32.39
CA PRO A 198 -0.71 -11.07 -32.09
C PRO A 198 -0.15 -11.66 -30.80
N ALA A 199 1.06 -12.23 -30.89
CA ALA A 199 1.83 -12.61 -29.72
C ALA A 199 1.85 -11.44 -28.74
N GLU A 200 1.82 -11.73 -27.43
CA GLU A 200 2.06 -10.76 -26.35
C GLU A 200 3.40 -10.06 -26.60
N GLY A 201 3.33 -9.02 -27.43
CA GLY A 201 4.47 -8.35 -27.99
C GLY A 201 4.98 -7.38 -26.96
N SER A 202 6.23 -7.58 -26.54
CA SER A 202 6.98 -6.61 -25.75
C SER A 202 6.73 -5.20 -26.27
N ALA A 203 6.26 -4.31 -25.39
CA ALA A 203 6.00 -2.92 -25.70
C ALA A 203 7.13 -2.31 -26.54
N PRO A 204 6.82 -1.56 -27.62
CA PRO A 204 7.85 -0.97 -28.46
C PRO A 204 8.72 0.00 -27.64
N VAL A 205 10.02 -0.26 -27.63
CA VAL A 205 11.02 0.62 -27.01
C VAL A 205 11.36 1.74 -28.00
N VAL A 206 11.21 2.98 -27.56
CA VAL A 206 11.49 4.17 -28.36
C VAL A 206 12.64 4.92 -27.71
N VAL A 207 13.77 5.02 -28.42
CA VAL A 207 14.92 5.79 -27.98
C VAL A 207 14.67 7.27 -28.29
N LEU A 208 14.78 8.11 -27.28
CA LEU A 208 14.56 9.55 -27.40
C LEU A 208 15.73 10.25 -28.09
N ASP A 209 15.44 11.37 -28.72
CA ASP A 209 16.40 12.31 -29.28
C ASP A 209 16.52 13.54 -28.36
N CYS A 210 17.69 13.75 -27.74
CA CYS A 210 17.91 14.87 -26.81
C CYS A 210 17.73 16.25 -27.48
N SER A 211 17.88 16.33 -28.81
CA SER A 211 17.74 17.59 -29.55
C SER A 211 16.28 18.00 -29.76
N ARG A 212 15.34 17.06 -29.59
CA ARG A 212 13.90 17.28 -29.79
C ARG A 212 13.20 17.48 -28.46
N ALA A 213 12.21 18.37 -28.46
CA ALA A 213 11.34 18.56 -27.31
C ALA A 213 10.67 17.24 -26.90
N ILE A 214 10.93 16.77 -25.67
CA ILE A 214 10.39 15.50 -25.14
C ILE A 214 8.86 15.44 -25.23
N GLY A 215 8.18 16.58 -25.05
CA GLY A 215 6.72 16.64 -25.17
C GLY A 215 6.20 16.26 -26.55
N LYS A 216 6.97 16.51 -27.63
CA LYS A 216 6.62 16.03 -28.97
C LYS A 216 6.82 14.51 -29.07
N GLN A 217 7.93 14.00 -28.54
CA GLN A 217 8.25 12.57 -28.57
C GLN A 217 7.23 11.73 -27.78
N ILE A 218 6.79 12.22 -26.61
CA ILE A 218 5.69 11.62 -25.83
C ILE A 218 4.37 11.59 -26.63
N ARG A 219 4.04 12.68 -27.34
CA ARG A 219 2.84 12.73 -28.18
C ARG A 219 2.93 11.80 -29.38
N ASP A 220 4.10 11.64 -29.98
CA ASP A 220 4.29 10.86 -31.20
C ASP A 220 4.45 9.34 -30.91
N ALA A 221 4.86 8.95 -29.69
CA ALA A 221 5.00 7.54 -29.29
C ALA A 221 3.68 6.75 -29.36
N ALA A 222 3.72 5.43 -29.54
CA ALA A 222 2.49 4.62 -29.47
C ALA A 222 2.03 4.46 -28.00
N PRO A 223 0.76 4.13 -27.72
CA PRO A 223 0.35 3.64 -26.41
C PRO A 223 1.20 2.45 -25.97
N TYR A 224 1.42 2.34 -24.67
CA TYR A 224 2.27 1.36 -23.99
C TYR A 224 3.75 1.39 -24.37
N SER A 225 4.21 2.30 -25.23
CA SER A 225 5.64 2.43 -25.54
C SER A 225 6.50 2.69 -24.29
N LYS A 226 7.72 2.15 -24.29
CA LYS A 226 8.75 2.48 -23.30
C LYS A 226 9.73 3.49 -23.89
N LEU A 227 9.71 4.71 -23.37
CA LEU A 227 10.60 5.79 -23.77
C LEU A 227 11.85 5.80 -22.89
N VAL A 228 13.02 5.72 -23.53
CA VAL A 228 14.33 5.72 -22.87
C VAL A 228 15.23 6.80 -23.47
N PRO A 229 16.10 7.46 -22.69
CA PRO A 229 17.06 8.39 -23.25
C PRO A 229 18.06 7.65 -24.15
N PRO A 230 18.73 8.35 -25.08
CA PRO A 230 19.79 7.76 -25.90
C PRO A 230 21.07 7.49 -25.11
N GLY A 231 21.20 8.05 -23.90
CA GLY A 231 22.30 7.84 -22.98
C GLY A 231 22.08 8.54 -21.63
N PRO A 232 22.88 8.21 -20.60
CA PRO A 232 22.69 8.69 -19.23
C PRO A 232 22.90 10.20 -19.06
N GLU A 233 23.63 10.85 -19.96
CA GLU A 233 23.91 12.29 -19.91
C GLU A 233 22.84 13.16 -20.59
N CYS A 234 21.80 12.55 -21.16
CA CYS A 234 20.75 13.27 -21.85
C CYS A 234 19.86 14.03 -20.84
N ILE A 235 19.92 15.36 -20.86
CA ILE A 235 19.04 16.23 -20.06
C ILE A 235 18.03 16.89 -21.00
N PHE A 236 16.75 16.70 -20.73
CA PHE A 236 15.67 17.37 -21.43
C PHE A 236 15.29 18.64 -20.71
N LEU A 237 15.41 19.77 -21.40
CA LEU A 237 14.89 21.05 -20.93
C LEU A 237 13.41 21.13 -21.31
N VAL A 238 12.52 21.14 -20.32
CA VAL A 238 11.08 20.96 -20.55
C VAL A 238 10.32 22.17 -20.06
N LYS A 239 9.63 22.84 -20.98
CA LYS A 239 8.65 23.87 -20.64
C LYS A 239 7.38 23.25 -20.07
N GLN A 240 6.84 22.24 -20.77
CA GLN A 240 5.70 21.44 -20.33
C GLN A 240 5.58 20.22 -21.24
N ALA A 241 5.33 19.05 -20.65
CA ALA A 241 4.95 17.84 -21.35
C ALA A 241 3.76 17.19 -20.64
N SER A 242 2.91 16.49 -21.41
CA SER A 242 1.76 15.78 -20.86
C SER A 242 1.69 14.36 -21.40
N ILE A 243 1.53 13.39 -20.50
CA ILE A 243 1.27 12.00 -20.83
C ILE A 243 -0.23 11.79 -20.85
N LYS A 244 -0.78 11.52 -22.04
CA LYS A 244 -2.23 11.37 -22.28
C LYS A 244 -2.60 9.98 -22.80
N LYS A 245 -1.71 9.01 -22.65
CA LYS A 245 -1.88 7.60 -23.04
C LYS A 245 -0.99 6.72 -22.16
N PRO A 246 -1.34 5.43 -21.97
CA PRO A 246 -0.50 4.47 -21.27
C PRO A 246 0.91 4.47 -21.85
N MET A 247 1.94 4.45 -20.99
CA MET A 247 3.34 4.35 -21.42
C MET A 247 4.30 4.19 -20.23
N THR A 248 5.55 3.86 -20.52
CA THR A 248 6.65 3.88 -19.56
C THR A 248 7.67 4.95 -19.92
N LEU A 249 8.02 5.82 -18.97
CA LEU A 249 9.19 6.69 -19.02
C LEU A 249 10.29 6.10 -18.14
N SER A 250 11.46 5.84 -18.70
CA SER A 250 12.55 5.20 -17.94
C SER A 250 13.88 5.92 -18.15
N GLY A 251 14.58 6.24 -17.05
CA GLY A 251 15.95 6.76 -17.11
C GLY A 251 16.08 8.23 -17.51
N ILE A 252 14.98 8.97 -17.59
CA ILE A 252 14.97 10.32 -18.19
C ILE A 252 15.40 11.37 -17.16
N LYS A 253 16.34 12.25 -17.53
CA LYS A 253 16.68 13.46 -16.76
C LYS A 253 15.92 14.67 -17.33
N ILE A 254 15.06 15.27 -16.53
CA ILE A 254 14.23 16.43 -16.87
C ILE A 254 14.72 17.62 -16.05
N ARG A 255 15.03 18.73 -16.73
CA ARG A 255 15.24 20.03 -16.10
C ARG A 255 14.09 20.95 -16.49
N GLN A 256 13.45 21.54 -15.49
CA GLN A 256 12.40 22.53 -15.70
C GLN A 256 12.97 23.75 -16.43
N TYR A 257 12.26 24.25 -17.44
CA TYR A 257 12.67 25.49 -18.13
C TYR A 257 12.26 26.75 -17.35
N ASP A 258 11.08 26.71 -16.75
CA ASP A 258 10.39 27.84 -16.12
C ASP A 258 9.57 27.32 -14.92
N ALA A 259 9.68 28.00 -13.79
CA ALA A 259 9.03 27.67 -12.52
C ALA A 259 7.49 27.71 -12.59
N GLY A 260 6.92 28.49 -13.51
CA GLY A 260 5.47 28.70 -13.61
C GLY A 260 4.66 27.51 -14.12
N ARG A 261 5.31 26.42 -14.56
CA ARG A 261 4.63 25.21 -15.09
C ARG A 261 5.31 23.93 -14.66
N SER A 262 4.50 22.91 -14.39
CA SER A 262 5.03 21.56 -14.19
C SER A 262 5.68 21.06 -15.49
N PRO A 263 6.95 20.61 -15.45
CA PRO A 263 7.62 20.10 -16.63
C PRO A 263 6.96 18.81 -17.13
N LEU A 264 6.35 18.00 -16.24
CA LEU A 264 5.61 16.80 -16.62
C LEU A 264 4.26 16.69 -15.91
N THR A 265 3.20 16.44 -16.69
CA THR A 265 1.84 16.19 -16.21
C THR A 265 1.33 14.84 -16.71
N VAL A 266 0.73 14.04 -15.83
CA VAL A 266 0.15 12.72 -16.15
C VAL A 266 -1.38 12.83 -16.11
N ILE A 267 -2.02 12.53 -17.23
CA ILE A 267 -3.48 12.60 -17.42
C ILE A 267 -3.95 11.30 -18.11
N SER A 268 -3.36 10.17 -17.72
CA SER A 268 -3.61 8.85 -18.31
C SER A 268 -3.44 7.76 -17.27
N GLU A 269 -4.17 6.67 -17.48
CA GLU A 269 -4.02 5.42 -16.75
C GLU A 269 -2.84 4.62 -17.31
N ASP A 270 -2.35 3.66 -16.53
CA ASP A 270 -1.27 2.73 -16.86
C ASP A 270 0.03 3.44 -17.26
N VAL A 271 0.43 4.41 -16.44
CA VAL A 271 1.68 5.17 -16.63
C VAL A 271 2.71 4.74 -15.60
N VAL A 272 3.89 4.39 -16.08
CA VAL A 272 5.05 4.05 -15.25
C VAL A 272 6.16 5.07 -15.50
N ILE A 273 6.67 5.67 -14.42
CA ILE A 273 7.82 6.59 -14.47
C ILE A 273 8.88 5.99 -13.55
N GLU A 274 9.97 5.49 -14.13
CA GLU A 274 11.00 4.77 -13.39
C GLU A 274 12.40 5.36 -13.62
N ASN A 275 13.23 5.37 -12.59
CA ASN A 275 14.65 5.75 -12.68
C ASN A 275 14.87 7.15 -13.30
N CYS A 276 13.93 8.08 -13.09
CA CYS A 276 13.98 9.42 -13.67
C CYS A 276 14.50 10.45 -12.67
N SER A 277 15.10 11.54 -13.16
CA SER A 277 15.54 12.66 -12.33
C SER A 277 14.87 13.95 -12.79
N PHE A 278 14.33 14.71 -11.85
CA PHE A 278 13.67 15.98 -12.07
C PHE A 278 14.42 17.07 -11.31
N GLU A 279 14.85 18.11 -12.02
CA GLU A 279 15.49 19.30 -11.43
C GLU A 279 14.67 20.54 -11.73
N GLY A 280 14.26 21.26 -10.67
CA GLY A 280 13.62 22.56 -10.76
C GLY A 280 14.61 23.69 -10.99
N VAL A 281 14.08 24.83 -11.41
CA VAL A 281 14.84 26.09 -11.50
C VAL A 281 14.29 27.03 -10.45
N ARG A 282 15.16 27.57 -9.58
CA ARG A 282 14.79 28.60 -8.61
C ARG A 282 14.96 29.97 -9.24
N GLY A 283 13.85 30.66 -9.48
CA GLY A 283 13.77 32.08 -9.76
C GLY A 283 13.68 32.92 -8.47
N PRO A 284 13.99 34.23 -8.55
CA PRO A 284 13.94 35.13 -7.41
C PRO A 284 12.52 35.46 -6.91
N ASP A 285 11.50 35.31 -7.76
CA ASP A 285 10.11 35.77 -7.51
C ASP A 285 9.07 34.63 -7.58
N ASP A 286 9.50 33.37 -7.40
CA ASP A 286 8.64 32.20 -7.64
C ASP A 286 7.68 31.92 -6.47
N GLU A 287 6.74 32.82 -6.19
CA GLU A 287 5.70 32.59 -5.17
C GLU A 287 4.68 31.54 -5.61
N GLU A 288 4.33 31.46 -6.90
CA GLU A 288 3.40 30.48 -7.47
C GLU A 288 4.12 29.34 -8.21
N GLY A 289 5.04 28.68 -7.53
CA GLY A 289 5.72 27.51 -8.07
C GLY A 289 4.74 26.38 -8.43
N ARG A 290 5.07 25.61 -9.47
CA ARG A 290 4.36 24.36 -9.83
C ARG A 290 5.20 23.13 -9.47
N PRO A 291 4.58 21.97 -9.22
CA PRO A 291 5.31 20.76 -8.90
C PRO A 291 6.13 20.24 -10.09
N LEU A 292 7.20 19.49 -9.84
CA LEU A 292 8.01 18.91 -10.91
C LEU A 292 7.26 17.78 -11.66
N LEU A 293 6.46 17.00 -10.93
CA LEU A 293 5.57 16.00 -11.48
C LEU A 293 4.15 16.21 -10.95
N LEU A 294 3.19 16.36 -11.86
CA LEU A 294 1.77 16.52 -11.54
C LEU A 294 0.97 15.34 -12.08
N ILE A 295 0.22 14.66 -11.22
CA ILE A 295 -0.60 13.49 -11.57
C ILE A 295 -2.08 13.83 -11.35
N HIS A 296 -2.85 13.80 -12.43
CA HIS A 296 -4.27 14.16 -12.46
C HIS A 296 -5.22 12.98 -12.63
N ARG A 297 -4.74 11.86 -13.19
CA ARG A 297 -5.58 10.70 -13.50
C ARG A 297 -4.77 9.42 -13.49
N GLY A 298 -5.45 8.33 -13.09
CA GLY A 298 -5.14 6.97 -13.50
C GLY A 298 -4.33 6.12 -12.52
N LEU A 299 -4.17 4.85 -12.89
CA LEU A 299 -3.23 3.92 -12.26
C LEU A 299 -1.80 4.36 -12.63
N VAL A 300 -1.07 4.93 -11.67
CA VAL A 300 0.26 5.51 -11.91
C VAL A 300 1.28 4.94 -10.95
N SER A 301 2.42 4.50 -11.48
CA SER A 301 3.60 4.12 -10.70
C SER A 301 4.75 5.09 -10.94
N VAL A 302 5.34 5.62 -9.87
CA VAL A 302 6.55 6.45 -9.89
C VAL A 302 7.59 5.78 -9.01
N GLU A 303 8.65 5.25 -9.63
CA GLU A 303 9.62 4.38 -8.97
C GLU A 303 11.05 4.89 -9.13
N ASN A 304 11.83 4.87 -8.06
CA ASN A 304 13.28 5.17 -8.07
C ASN A 304 13.61 6.52 -8.71
N CYS A 305 12.80 7.54 -8.44
CA CYS A 305 12.95 8.88 -9.03
C CYS A 305 13.54 9.89 -8.04
N SER A 306 14.32 10.85 -8.54
CA SER A 306 14.88 11.94 -7.75
C SER A 306 14.26 13.30 -8.11
N PHE A 307 13.85 14.09 -7.12
CA PHE A 307 13.23 15.41 -7.30
C PHE A 307 14.01 16.47 -6.53
N VAL A 308 14.67 17.37 -7.24
CA VAL A 308 15.63 18.31 -6.66
C VAL A 308 15.25 19.75 -7.00
N LYS A 309 15.38 20.66 -6.02
CA LYS A 309 15.17 22.11 -6.18
C LYS A 309 13.79 22.50 -6.74
N SER A 310 12.73 21.76 -6.41
CA SER A 310 11.38 22.22 -6.76
C SER A 310 11.06 23.54 -6.07
N VAL A 311 10.49 24.49 -6.83
CA VAL A 311 9.94 25.76 -6.34
C VAL A 311 8.65 25.56 -5.54
N ASP A 312 8.02 24.39 -5.66
CA ASP A 312 6.83 23.97 -4.93
C ASP A 312 7.09 22.58 -4.34
N VAL A 313 6.45 21.52 -4.85
CA VAL A 313 6.68 20.13 -4.41
C VAL A 313 7.35 19.29 -5.50
N GLY A 314 8.00 18.18 -5.11
CA GLY A 314 8.54 17.23 -6.08
C GLY A 314 7.42 16.58 -6.90
N VAL A 315 6.55 15.84 -6.22
CA VAL A 315 5.39 15.14 -6.79
C VAL A 315 4.10 15.67 -6.17
N ARG A 316 3.14 16.02 -7.02
CA ARG A 316 1.76 16.33 -6.59
C ARG A 316 0.79 15.36 -7.26
N VAL A 317 -0.05 14.73 -6.46
CA VAL A 317 -1.18 13.91 -6.90
C VAL A 317 -2.45 14.65 -6.53
N VAL A 318 -3.22 15.06 -7.53
CA VAL A 318 -4.48 15.78 -7.35
C VAL A 318 -5.42 15.46 -8.51
N PRO A 319 -6.61 14.88 -8.27
CA PRO A 319 -7.51 14.48 -9.33
C PRO A 319 -7.99 15.67 -10.17
N GLU A 320 -8.15 15.45 -11.47
CA GLU A 320 -8.83 16.41 -12.37
C GLU A 320 -9.99 15.70 -13.06
N GLY A 321 -11.23 16.07 -12.71
CA GLY A 321 -12.47 15.53 -13.26
C GLY A 321 -12.94 14.20 -12.65
N GLU A 322 -12.05 13.23 -12.48
CA GLU A 322 -12.36 11.88 -11.97
C GLU A 322 -11.51 11.54 -10.73
N GLU A 323 -11.97 10.59 -9.92
CA GLU A 323 -11.16 10.07 -8.80
C GLU A 323 -9.92 9.34 -9.34
N ILE A 324 -8.80 9.46 -8.63
CA ILE A 324 -7.59 8.68 -8.95
C ILE A 324 -7.63 7.40 -8.12
N HIS A 325 -7.43 6.25 -8.77
CA HIS A 325 -7.31 4.95 -8.12
C HIS A 325 -5.96 4.32 -8.43
N GLY A 326 -5.26 3.84 -7.40
CA GLY A 326 -4.03 3.09 -7.56
C GLY A 326 -2.83 4.00 -7.88
N VAL A 327 -2.27 4.61 -6.84
CA VAL A 327 -1.04 5.39 -6.97
C VAL A 327 0.07 4.71 -6.22
N ILE A 328 1.17 4.40 -6.90
CA ILE A 328 2.36 3.79 -6.31
C ILE A 328 3.51 4.79 -6.42
N LEU A 329 4.05 5.19 -5.27
CA LEU A 329 5.19 6.11 -5.16
C LEU A 329 6.29 5.39 -4.39
N ARG A 330 7.32 4.88 -5.07
CA ARG A 330 8.34 4.02 -4.46
C ARG A 330 9.75 4.54 -4.72
N GLY A 331 10.63 4.50 -3.72
CA GLY A 331 12.05 4.82 -3.90
C GLY A 331 12.27 6.28 -4.30
N ILE A 332 11.39 7.18 -3.86
CA ILE A 332 11.45 8.59 -4.24
C ILE A 332 12.42 9.32 -3.34
N THR A 333 13.40 9.97 -3.94
CA THR A 333 14.38 10.79 -3.24
C THR A 333 14.14 12.27 -3.55
N GLY A 334 14.37 13.15 -2.58
CA GLY A 334 14.16 14.56 -2.79
C GLY A 334 15.10 15.42 -1.98
N GLU A 335 15.56 16.50 -2.62
CA GLU A 335 16.43 17.48 -2.00
C GLU A 335 15.99 18.91 -2.33
N SER A 336 15.87 19.74 -1.30
CA SER A 336 15.66 21.18 -1.47
C SER A 336 14.38 21.58 -2.20
N ASN A 337 13.29 20.84 -1.97
CA ASN A 337 11.96 21.16 -2.48
C ASN A 337 11.21 22.07 -1.49
N ARG A 338 10.68 23.22 -1.94
CA ARG A 338 10.16 24.26 -1.05
C ARG A 338 8.97 23.82 -0.18
N ASN A 339 7.92 23.27 -0.78
CA ASN A 339 6.69 22.92 -0.06
C ASN A 339 6.62 21.42 0.31
N GLY A 340 7.62 20.65 -0.08
CA GLY A 340 7.76 19.24 0.28
C GLY A 340 8.16 18.34 -0.88
N LEU A 341 8.38 17.05 -0.59
CA LEU A 341 8.74 16.09 -1.63
C LEU A 341 7.48 15.53 -2.31
N ILE A 342 6.54 15.00 -1.53
CA ILE A 342 5.28 14.43 -2.06
C ILE A 342 4.09 15.11 -1.39
N THR A 343 3.10 15.51 -2.20
CA THR A 343 1.77 15.91 -1.74
C THR A 343 0.71 15.09 -2.46
N ILE A 344 -0.20 14.48 -1.71
CA ILE A 344 -1.37 13.79 -2.23
C ILE A 344 -2.59 14.47 -1.62
N GLN A 345 -3.51 14.93 -2.45
CA GLN A 345 -4.69 15.68 -2.01
C GLN A 345 -5.88 15.40 -2.89
N ALA A 346 -7.08 15.50 -2.32
CA ALA A 346 -8.28 15.64 -3.13
C ALA A 346 -8.29 16.95 -3.91
N ASN A 347 -9.15 17.03 -4.90
CA ASN A 347 -9.46 18.26 -5.59
C ASN A 347 -10.63 18.94 -4.86
N GLU A 348 -10.36 20.09 -4.24
CA GLU A 348 -11.35 20.81 -3.44
C GLU A 348 -12.57 21.27 -4.25
N GLU A 349 -12.38 21.65 -5.52
CA GLU A 349 -13.45 22.15 -6.38
C GLU A 349 -14.38 21.01 -6.82
N THR A 350 -13.80 19.90 -7.27
CA THR A 350 -14.55 18.77 -7.83
C THR A 350 -14.98 17.74 -6.77
N LYS A 351 -14.48 17.86 -5.54
CA LYS A 351 -14.64 16.90 -4.44
C LYS A 351 -14.21 15.47 -4.82
N LYS A 352 -13.33 15.32 -5.80
CA LYS A 352 -12.77 14.04 -6.20
C LYS A 352 -11.57 13.72 -5.33
N GLY A 353 -11.52 12.48 -4.83
CA GLY A 353 -10.45 12.00 -3.97
C GLY A 353 -9.39 11.17 -4.70
N VAL A 354 -8.40 10.74 -3.93
CA VAL A 354 -7.39 9.76 -4.35
C VAL A 354 -7.56 8.52 -3.49
N LYS A 355 -7.62 7.34 -4.10
CA LYS A 355 -7.89 6.07 -3.41
C LYS A 355 -6.80 5.04 -3.71
N HIS A 356 -6.49 4.22 -2.72
CA HIS A 356 -5.52 3.12 -2.84
C HIS A 356 -4.13 3.65 -3.21
N VAL A 357 -3.49 4.25 -2.22
CA VAL A 357 -2.17 4.86 -2.40
C VAL A 357 -1.14 4.07 -1.62
N VAL A 358 -0.03 3.74 -2.28
CA VAL A 358 1.13 3.09 -1.70
C VAL A 358 2.31 4.03 -1.83
N VAL A 359 2.92 4.38 -0.71
CA VAL A 359 4.11 5.25 -0.64
C VAL A 359 5.22 4.50 0.09
N GLU A 360 6.32 4.21 -0.59
CA GLU A 360 7.36 3.32 -0.05
C GLU A 360 8.77 3.88 -0.26
N ASN A 361 9.64 3.71 0.73
CA ASN A 361 11.08 4.03 0.62
C ASN A 361 11.34 5.49 0.18
N ILE A 362 10.76 6.44 0.90
CA ILE A 362 10.88 7.86 0.61
C ILE A 362 12.06 8.44 1.37
N MET A 363 12.91 9.21 0.70
CA MET A 363 14.03 9.90 1.33
C MET A 363 13.99 11.39 1.01
N ALA A 364 13.55 12.20 1.97
CA ALA A 364 13.58 13.65 1.88
C ALA A 364 14.73 14.20 2.72
N ARG A 365 15.64 14.95 2.10
CA ARG A 365 16.75 15.62 2.78
C ARG A 365 16.72 17.11 2.49
N HIS A 366 16.94 17.94 3.50
CA HIS A 366 17.15 19.35 3.26
C HIS A 366 18.23 19.94 4.17
N GLY A 367 18.98 20.90 3.62
CA GLY A 367 20.06 21.60 4.33
C GLY A 367 19.63 22.89 5.03
N THR A 368 18.41 23.38 4.80
CA THR A 368 17.85 24.57 5.49
C THR A 368 16.37 24.36 5.78
N MET A 369 15.80 24.96 6.83
CA MET A 369 14.42 24.72 7.32
C MET A 369 13.29 25.21 6.38
N ASN A 370 13.52 25.33 5.07
CA ASN A 370 12.53 25.86 4.14
C ASN A 370 11.63 24.79 3.52
N GLN A 371 11.96 23.51 3.65
CA GLN A 371 11.12 22.41 3.16
C GLN A 371 10.07 22.07 4.21
N GLN A 372 8.80 22.23 3.83
CA GLN A 372 7.71 22.05 4.80
C GLN A 372 7.52 20.59 5.23
N GLN A 373 7.59 19.61 4.32
CA GLN A 373 7.45 18.20 4.72
C GLN A 373 8.06 17.19 3.75
N ALA A 374 8.33 15.96 4.21
CA ALA A 374 8.67 14.86 3.30
C ALA A 374 7.43 14.36 2.55
N LEU A 375 6.35 14.08 3.30
CA LEU A 375 5.09 13.59 2.76
C LEU A 375 3.93 14.40 3.34
N ARG A 376 3.08 14.96 2.48
CA ARG A 376 1.78 15.53 2.85
C ARG A 376 0.65 14.69 2.28
N ILE A 377 -0.27 14.28 3.13
CA ILE A 377 -1.54 13.66 2.75
C ILE A 377 -2.65 14.60 3.22
N GLU A 378 -3.44 15.12 2.29
CA GLU A 378 -4.57 15.99 2.64
C GLU A 378 -5.90 15.23 2.63
N ASN A 379 -7.01 15.94 2.85
CA ASN A 379 -8.32 15.32 2.93
C ASN A 379 -8.75 14.66 1.61
N GLY A 380 -9.65 13.66 1.71
CA GLY A 380 -10.17 12.92 0.58
C GLY A 380 -9.18 11.93 -0.04
N VAL A 381 -8.15 11.55 0.72
CA VAL A 381 -7.20 10.51 0.34
C VAL A 381 -7.45 9.27 1.19
N VAL A 382 -7.95 8.20 0.56
CA VAL A 382 -8.50 7.02 1.27
C VAL A 382 -7.66 5.78 0.99
N ASN A 383 -7.46 4.95 2.01
CA ASN A 383 -6.66 3.72 1.95
C ASN A 383 -5.22 4.02 1.52
N VAL A 384 -4.53 4.79 2.36
CA VAL A 384 -3.13 5.15 2.17
C VAL A 384 -2.26 4.25 3.03
N PHE A 385 -1.30 3.63 2.37
CA PHE A 385 -0.25 2.85 3.00
C PHE A 385 1.09 3.54 2.77
N VAL A 386 1.83 3.79 3.85
CA VAL A 386 3.14 4.44 3.83
C VAL A 386 4.14 3.56 4.58
N ASP A 387 5.24 3.20 3.92
CA ASP A 387 6.36 2.47 4.52
C ASP A 387 7.71 3.10 4.22
N GLY A 388 8.61 3.15 5.20
CA GLY A 388 10.00 3.50 4.98
C GLY A 388 10.18 4.96 4.57
N VAL A 389 9.74 5.90 5.40
CA VAL A 389 9.95 7.33 5.18
C VAL A 389 11.14 7.80 6.00
N PHE A 390 12.19 8.28 5.35
CA PHE A 390 13.28 9.01 5.97
C PHE A 390 13.13 10.50 5.67
N ALA A 391 13.01 11.33 6.71
CA ALA A 391 12.92 12.78 6.59
C ALA A 391 14.00 13.47 7.42
N SER A 392 14.75 14.38 6.80
CA SER A 392 15.76 15.18 7.52
C SER A 392 15.74 16.66 7.12
N GLY A 393 15.84 17.54 8.11
CA GLY A 393 15.88 19.00 7.90
C GLY A 393 14.56 19.59 7.37
N CYS A 394 13.44 18.88 7.56
CA CYS A 394 12.10 19.29 7.17
C CYS A 394 11.35 19.94 8.34
N VAL A 395 10.32 20.76 8.09
CA VAL A 395 9.43 21.20 9.18
C VAL A 395 8.67 20.00 9.75
N ASN A 396 8.04 19.19 8.89
CA ASN A 396 7.39 17.95 9.31
C ASN A 396 8.00 16.73 8.59
N GLY A 397 8.07 15.58 9.24
CA GLY A 397 8.36 14.32 8.54
C GLY A 397 7.18 13.94 7.65
N VAL A 398 6.11 13.46 8.28
CA VAL A 398 4.83 13.17 7.63
C VAL A 398 3.76 14.10 8.17
N SER A 399 3.00 14.73 7.27
CA SER A 399 1.89 15.60 7.60
C SER A 399 0.59 15.04 7.02
N VAL A 400 -0.42 14.90 7.86
CA VAL A 400 -1.79 14.57 7.48
C VAL A 400 -2.66 15.77 7.82
N GLY A 401 -3.15 16.46 6.80
CA GLY A 401 -3.92 17.69 6.96
C GLY A 401 -5.36 17.53 6.51
N HIS A 402 -6.23 18.42 6.99
CA HIS A 402 -7.57 18.59 6.45
C HIS A 402 -7.65 19.86 5.61
N SER A 403 -8.05 19.73 4.34
CA SER A 403 -8.35 20.84 3.43
C SER A 403 -9.81 20.72 2.97
N GLY A 404 -10.74 21.06 3.86
CA GLY A 404 -12.16 21.26 3.57
C GLY A 404 -13.03 20.04 3.21
N ILE A 405 -14.35 20.25 3.42
CA ILE A 405 -15.64 19.69 2.93
C ILE A 405 -15.79 18.21 2.51
N VAL A 406 -14.74 17.43 2.25
CA VAL A 406 -14.90 16.04 1.82
C VAL A 406 -15.07 15.14 3.06
N ASP A 407 -16.28 14.60 3.25
CA ASP A 407 -16.63 13.62 4.31
C ASP A 407 -15.98 12.23 4.14
N LEU A 408 -14.92 12.12 3.33
CA LEU A 408 -14.25 10.84 3.12
C LEU A 408 -13.28 10.60 4.28
N PRO A 409 -13.43 9.47 5.02
CA PRO A 409 -12.52 9.15 6.10
C PRO A 409 -11.14 8.86 5.53
N ASN A 410 -10.13 9.58 6.03
CA ASN A 410 -8.75 9.27 5.75
C ASN A 410 -8.39 8.00 6.54
N ARG A 411 -8.07 6.92 5.83
CA ARG A 411 -7.56 5.67 6.41
C ARG A 411 -6.10 5.55 6.06
N ILE A 412 -5.23 5.79 7.04
CA ILE A 412 -3.79 5.93 6.82
C ILE A 412 -3.04 4.97 7.73
N ALA A 413 -2.17 4.16 7.14
CA ALA A 413 -1.20 3.34 7.86
C ALA A 413 0.21 3.85 7.56
N LEU A 414 0.92 4.26 8.61
CA LEU A 414 2.30 4.71 8.57
C LEU A 414 3.18 3.66 9.25
N VAL A 415 4.16 3.13 8.54
CA VAL A 415 5.07 2.08 9.02
C VAL A 415 6.51 2.50 8.75
N ASN A 416 7.43 2.26 9.70
CA ASN A 416 8.87 2.51 9.55
C ASN A 416 9.17 3.95 9.12
N VAL A 417 8.79 4.91 9.97
CA VAL A 417 9.08 6.34 9.74
C VAL A 417 10.30 6.72 10.57
N GLU A 418 11.34 7.23 9.93
CA GLU A 418 12.55 7.77 10.56
C GLU A 418 12.64 9.26 10.27
N VAL A 419 12.73 10.07 11.33
CA VAL A 419 12.84 11.53 11.23
C VAL A 419 14.04 12.04 12.01
N PHE A 420 14.79 12.96 11.41
CA PHE A 420 15.99 13.54 12.01
C PHE A 420 16.01 15.05 11.82
N ASP A 421 16.13 15.80 12.92
CA ASP A 421 16.21 17.27 12.89
C ASP A 421 15.01 17.89 12.17
N VAL A 422 13.80 17.56 12.65
CA VAL A 422 12.53 18.13 12.18
C VAL A 422 11.79 18.86 13.31
N ASP A 423 10.89 19.78 12.99
CA ASP A 423 10.04 20.39 14.01
C ASP A 423 9.02 19.38 14.55
N THR A 424 8.34 18.64 13.66
CA THR A 424 7.40 17.59 14.06
C THR A 424 7.58 16.31 13.24
N GLY A 425 7.78 15.16 13.88
CA GLY A 425 7.92 13.87 13.19
C GLY A 425 6.67 13.50 12.38
N ILE A 426 5.57 13.26 13.08
CA ILE A 426 4.25 13.04 12.51
C ILE A 426 3.31 14.15 12.98
N ARG A 427 2.74 14.87 12.03
CA ARG A 427 1.71 15.90 12.27
C ARG A 427 0.39 15.43 11.69
N VAL A 428 -0.67 15.39 12.50
CA VAL A 428 -2.05 15.22 12.04
C VAL A 428 -2.84 16.43 12.52
N ASP A 429 -3.41 17.18 11.59
CA ASP A 429 -4.16 18.41 11.89
C ASP A 429 -5.53 18.33 11.21
N GLY A 430 -6.49 17.74 11.92
CA GLY A 430 -7.88 17.65 11.49
C GLY A 430 -8.67 18.91 11.83
N GLU A 431 -9.60 19.30 10.97
CA GLU A 431 -10.69 20.21 11.37
C GLU A 431 -11.68 19.47 12.30
N ASP A 432 -12.50 20.23 13.03
CA ASP A 432 -13.48 19.66 13.96
C ASP A 432 -14.39 18.68 13.19
N LEU A 433 -14.52 17.43 13.68
CA LEU A 433 -15.26 16.31 13.07
C LEU A 433 -14.54 15.50 11.98
N SER A 434 -13.24 15.69 11.74
CA SER A 434 -12.53 14.84 10.77
C SER A 434 -12.47 13.37 11.25
N ARG A 435 -13.01 12.44 10.45
CA ARG A 435 -12.87 10.98 10.67
C ARG A 435 -11.55 10.47 10.12
N THR A 436 -10.46 10.95 10.69
CA THR A 436 -9.12 10.46 10.35
C THR A 436 -8.81 9.24 11.20
N GLU A 437 -8.81 8.06 10.58
CA GLU A 437 -8.33 6.82 11.16
C GLU A 437 -6.85 6.65 10.78
N ILE A 438 -5.95 6.83 11.76
CA ILE A 438 -4.51 6.72 11.54
C ILE A 438 -3.88 5.64 12.42
N SER A 439 -3.03 4.82 11.81
CA SER A 439 -2.14 3.91 12.51
C SER A 439 -0.69 4.27 12.25
N VAL A 440 0.12 4.26 13.30
CA VAL A 440 1.56 4.53 13.27
C VAL A 440 2.27 3.34 13.90
N GLU A 441 3.17 2.71 13.15
CA GLU A 441 4.00 1.60 13.61
C GLU A 441 5.48 1.88 13.32
N SER A 442 6.34 1.66 14.31
CA SER A 442 7.80 1.79 14.17
C SER A 442 8.23 3.21 13.74
N LEU A 443 8.07 4.17 14.64
CA LEU A 443 8.52 5.55 14.45
C LEU A 443 9.83 5.79 15.21
N ASP A 444 10.92 6.14 14.52
CA ASP A 444 12.19 6.60 15.12
C ASP A 444 12.33 8.11 14.91
N VAL A 445 12.38 8.86 16.02
CA VAL A 445 12.49 10.32 16.03
C VAL A 445 13.78 10.75 16.68
N ARG A 446 14.58 11.55 15.97
CA ARG A 446 15.87 12.03 16.48
C ARG A 446 15.98 13.54 16.36
N SER A 447 16.50 14.18 17.41
CA SER A 447 16.78 15.63 17.44
C SER A 447 15.60 16.51 16.98
N SER A 448 14.37 16.07 17.26
CA SER A 448 13.16 16.75 16.78
C SER A 448 12.42 17.43 17.92
N ARG A 449 11.72 18.53 17.63
CA ARG A 449 10.99 19.28 18.67
C ARG A 449 9.78 18.50 19.18
N ARG A 450 9.06 17.83 18.28
CA ARG A 450 7.95 16.92 18.59
C ARG A 450 8.09 15.63 17.81
N ALA A 451 7.81 14.50 18.45
CA ALA A 451 7.69 13.22 17.77
C ALA A 451 6.33 13.11 17.06
N ILE A 452 5.25 13.37 17.79
CA ILE A 452 3.88 13.26 17.29
C ILE A 452 3.05 14.45 17.77
N TYR A 453 2.39 15.11 16.82
CA TYR A 453 1.31 16.05 17.06
C TYR A 453 0.06 15.52 16.36
N MET A 454 -1.03 15.34 17.08
CA MET A 454 -2.32 14.97 16.51
C MET A 454 -3.42 15.85 17.06
N LYS A 455 -4.29 16.31 16.18
CA LYS A 455 -5.48 17.09 16.52
C LYS A 455 -6.71 16.58 15.78
N ASN A 456 -7.83 16.43 16.49
CA ASN A 456 -9.13 16.03 15.93
C ASN A 456 -9.08 14.67 15.20
N VAL A 457 -8.55 13.64 15.86
CA VAL A 457 -8.32 12.30 15.28
C VAL A 457 -9.16 11.25 16.02
N GLU A 458 -9.84 10.37 15.28
CA GLU A 458 -10.67 9.31 15.83
C GLU A 458 -9.90 7.97 15.82
N ALA A 459 -9.83 7.32 16.98
CA ALA A 459 -9.16 6.04 17.20
C ALA A 459 -7.71 5.96 16.68
N PRO A 460 -6.82 6.96 16.93
CA PRO A 460 -5.43 6.83 16.54
C PRO A 460 -4.77 5.65 17.25
N ALA A 461 -3.98 4.88 16.50
CA ALA A 461 -3.31 3.70 17.00
C ALA A 461 -1.79 3.82 16.79
N ILE A 462 -1.02 3.90 17.87
CA ILE A 462 0.41 4.21 17.85
C ILE A 462 1.21 3.10 18.51
N TYR A 463 2.17 2.52 17.78
CA TYR A 463 2.95 1.37 18.21
C TYR A 463 4.43 1.55 17.91
N GLY A 464 5.30 1.19 18.87
CA GLY A 464 6.74 1.08 18.63
C GLY A 464 7.41 2.43 18.31
N VAL A 465 7.14 3.45 19.11
CA VAL A 465 7.77 4.77 18.94
C VAL A 465 9.04 4.84 19.76
N GLN A 466 10.15 5.24 19.13
CA GLN A 466 11.41 5.55 19.77
C GLN A 466 11.74 7.02 19.54
N VAL A 467 12.06 7.75 20.60
CA VAL A 467 12.41 9.17 20.51
C VAL A 467 13.74 9.41 21.20
N TYR A 468 14.69 9.98 20.47
CA TYR A 468 16.02 10.36 20.93
C TYR A 468 16.13 11.89 20.94
N TYR A 469 16.17 12.49 22.13
CA TYR A 469 16.31 13.94 22.27
C TYR A 469 17.61 14.31 22.99
N SER A 470 18.32 15.27 22.40
CA SER A 470 19.60 15.78 22.89
C SER A 470 19.45 16.91 23.90
N GLU A 471 18.32 17.63 23.91
CA GLU A 471 18.12 18.81 24.76
C GLU A 471 16.80 18.77 25.56
N PRO A 472 16.81 19.20 26.84
CA PRO A 472 15.61 19.25 27.68
C PRO A 472 14.49 20.16 27.18
N LYS A 473 14.83 21.16 26.33
CA LYS A 473 13.86 22.12 25.77
C LYS A 473 12.81 21.47 24.86
N TYR A 474 13.01 20.21 24.50
CA TYR A 474 12.07 19.40 23.71
C TYR A 474 11.12 18.56 24.58
N ALA A 475 10.86 19.00 25.82
CA ALA A 475 9.80 18.46 26.68
C ALA A 475 8.42 18.76 26.06
N GLY A 476 7.88 17.80 25.31
CA GLY A 476 6.63 17.95 24.56
C GLY A 476 6.58 17.07 23.33
N GLN A 477 7.13 15.86 23.42
CA GLN A 477 7.30 14.96 22.27
C GLN A 477 5.96 14.46 21.72
N PHE A 478 4.93 14.38 22.55
CA PHE A 478 3.60 13.93 22.18
C PHE A 478 2.55 14.96 22.57
N GLN A 479 1.77 15.41 21.59
CA GLN A 479 0.63 16.30 21.80
C GLN A 479 -0.60 15.74 21.10
N PHE A 480 -1.67 15.53 21.86
CA PHE A 480 -2.93 14.96 21.39
C PHE A 480 -4.08 15.89 21.78
N ASP A 481 -4.59 16.64 20.80
CA ASP A 481 -5.65 17.62 21.00
C ASP A 481 -6.97 17.05 20.45
N ASN A 482 -7.98 16.86 21.30
CA ASN A 482 -9.28 16.32 20.88
C ASN A 482 -9.17 15.00 20.07
N CYS A 483 -8.41 14.04 20.59
CA CYS A 483 -8.29 12.70 20.00
C CYS A 483 -9.12 11.69 20.80
N ASP A 484 -10.02 10.97 20.13
CA ASP A 484 -10.90 9.97 20.76
C ASP A 484 -10.33 8.56 20.61
N TYR A 485 -10.49 7.71 21.63
CA TYR A 485 -10.07 6.29 21.61
C TYR A 485 -8.59 6.04 21.25
N LEU A 486 -7.70 6.96 21.62
CA LEU A 486 -6.25 6.80 21.42
C LEU A 486 -5.74 5.50 22.06
N THR A 487 -5.07 4.69 21.25
CA THR A 487 -4.30 3.52 21.69
C THR A 487 -2.83 3.79 21.44
N ALA A 488 -2.00 3.72 22.47
CA ALA A 488 -0.56 3.87 22.36
C ALA A 488 0.14 2.69 23.04
N ARG A 489 1.15 2.07 22.41
CA ARG A 489 1.95 1.00 23.02
C ARG A 489 3.41 1.08 22.60
N THR A 490 4.30 0.61 23.47
CA THR A 490 5.74 0.49 23.18
C THR A 490 6.37 1.83 22.80
N ILE A 491 6.16 2.86 23.63
CA ILE A 491 6.81 4.17 23.49
C ILE A 491 8.07 4.18 24.35
N THR A 492 9.23 4.44 23.73
CA THR A 492 10.53 4.55 24.39
C THR A 492 11.13 5.93 24.17
N LEU A 493 11.49 6.60 25.27
CA LEU A 493 12.13 7.91 25.27
C LEU A 493 13.59 7.77 25.72
N TYR A 494 14.51 8.31 24.94
CA TYR A 494 15.94 8.37 25.23
C TYR A 494 16.35 9.85 25.35
N GLY A 495 16.68 10.28 26.56
CA GLY A 495 17.15 11.63 26.83
C GLY A 495 18.63 11.63 27.23
N ASN A 496 19.38 12.61 26.72
CA ASN A 496 20.73 12.89 27.22
C ASN A 496 20.64 13.96 28.32
N SER A 497 20.24 13.58 29.53
CA SER A 497 20.52 14.41 30.70
C SER A 497 22.03 14.39 30.90
N GLY A 498 22.70 15.53 30.87
CA GLY A 498 24.16 15.69 30.92
C GLY A 498 24.90 15.10 32.14
N SER A 499 24.30 14.18 32.87
CA SER A 499 24.93 13.23 33.79
C SER A 499 23.98 12.05 33.97
N GLU A 500 24.39 10.86 33.53
CA GLU A 500 23.68 9.57 33.64
C GLU A 500 22.48 9.37 32.69
N SER A 501 22.56 8.30 31.90
CA SER A 501 21.50 7.80 31.02
C SER A 501 20.31 7.31 31.87
N PHE A 502 19.36 8.20 32.15
CA PHE A 502 18.13 7.85 32.84
C PHE A 502 17.10 7.24 31.88
N LYS A 503 16.73 5.98 32.08
CA LYS A 503 15.44 5.44 31.63
C LYS A 503 14.37 5.93 32.60
N GLN A 504 13.84 7.14 32.41
CA GLN A 504 12.66 7.56 33.19
C GLN A 504 11.40 6.88 32.66
N PRO A 505 10.55 6.29 33.53
CA PRO A 505 9.20 5.95 33.15
C PRO A 505 8.45 7.23 32.73
N LEU A 506 7.56 7.11 31.73
CA LEU A 506 6.79 8.22 31.16
C LEU A 506 6.13 9.05 32.27
N SER A 507 6.62 10.26 32.51
CA SER A 507 5.94 11.21 33.41
C SER A 507 4.82 11.94 32.66
N PRO A 508 3.76 12.40 33.35
CA PRO A 508 2.67 13.17 32.75
C PRO A 508 3.11 14.41 31.95
N THR A 509 4.30 14.96 32.21
CA THR A 509 4.82 16.14 31.50
C THR A 509 5.19 15.86 30.04
N HIS A 510 5.28 14.59 29.62
CA HIS A 510 5.58 14.22 28.23
C HIS A 510 4.32 14.11 27.35
N PHE A 511 3.14 14.13 27.97
CA PHE A 511 1.84 14.09 27.30
C PHE A 511 1.03 15.31 27.69
N SER A 512 0.79 16.20 26.73
CA SER A 512 -0.29 17.18 26.86
C SER A 512 -1.52 16.65 26.13
N ALA A 513 -2.56 16.32 26.88
CA ALA A 513 -3.89 16.02 26.33
C ALA A 513 -4.86 17.10 26.83
N PHE A 514 -5.34 17.94 25.91
CA PHE A 514 -6.32 18.97 26.25
C PHE A 514 -7.74 18.46 25.93
N PRO A 515 -8.66 18.42 26.92
CA PRO A 515 -10.00 17.90 26.71
C PRO A 515 -10.89 18.88 25.93
N SER A 516 -11.71 18.36 25.02
CA SER A 516 -12.92 19.02 24.53
C SER A 516 -14.12 18.65 25.41
N ASN A 517 -15.14 19.49 25.46
CA ASN A 517 -16.31 19.34 26.36
C ASN A 517 -17.23 18.14 26.04
N HIS A 518 -16.93 17.30 25.04
CA HIS A 518 -17.84 16.26 24.52
C HIS A 518 -17.29 14.82 24.39
N ALA A 519 -16.03 14.55 24.76
CA ALA A 519 -15.39 13.24 24.51
C ALA A 519 -15.73 12.16 25.57
N LYS A 520 -16.17 10.97 25.13
CA LYS A 520 -16.26 9.74 25.95
C LYS A 520 -14.87 9.09 26.05
N ARG A 521 -14.35 8.96 27.27
CA ARG A 521 -12.95 8.60 27.57
C ARG A 521 -12.72 7.08 27.64
N LEU A 522 -11.76 6.60 26.85
CA LEU A 522 -10.96 5.39 27.12
C LEU A 522 -9.63 5.55 26.37
N ALA A 523 -8.59 6.02 27.07
CA ALA A 523 -7.23 5.96 26.57
C ALA A 523 -6.52 4.81 27.29
N THR A 524 -5.92 3.90 26.54
CA THR A 524 -5.04 2.85 27.08
C THR A 524 -3.64 3.18 26.60
N ILE A 525 -2.78 3.57 27.55
CA ILE A 525 -1.34 3.85 27.34
C ILE A 525 -0.55 2.71 27.96
#